data_AF-A0A0D8QA55-F1
#
_entry.id   AF-A0A0D8QA55-F1
#
_cell.length_a   1.000
_cell.length_b   1.000
_cell.length_c   1.000
_cell.angle_alpha   90.00
_cell.angle_beta   90.00
_cell.angle_gamma   90.00
#
_symmetry.space_group_name_H-M   'P 1'
#
loop_
_entity.id
_entity.type
_entity.pdbx_description
1 polymer ?
#
loop_
_entity_poly.entity_id
_entity_poly.type
_entity_poly.pdbx_seq_one_letter_code
_entity_poly.pdbx_strand_id
1 'polypeptide(L)' 'MTLTELQHLYVSQELVEAVVEPSIGDGYIVEFRHRRGGLVPLTDGAGSERCYSDIDSATQQAFEVGFHQVRIADEY' A
#
# COMPACT_ATOMS: atom_id res chain seq x y z
N MET A 1 5.72 -1.32 6.37
CA MET A 1 6.14 -2.73 6.26
C MET A 1 6.72 -2.96 4.89
N THR A 2 7.74 -3.81 4.81
CA THR A 2 8.36 -4.18 3.53
C THR A 2 7.38 -5.00 2.66
N LEU A 3 7.67 -5.07 1.36
CA LEU A 3 6.86 -5.85 0.41
C LEU A 3 6.66 -7.31 0.86
N THR A 4 7.73 -7.96 1.31
CA THR A 4 7.70 -9.36 1.75
C THR A 4 6.83 -9.55 2.99
N GLU A 5 6.91 -8.64 3.97
CA GLU A 5 6.05 -8.69 5.16
C GLU A 5 4.57 -8.52 4.79
N LEU A 6 4.27 -7.61 3.86
CA LEU A 6 2.91 -7.38 3.37
C LEU A 6 2.38 -8.61 2.61
N GLN A 7 3.20 -9.27 1.79
CA GLN A 7 2.84 -10.54 1.14
C GLN A 7 2.48 -11.61 2.16
N HIS A 8 3.25 -11.73 3.25
CA HIS A 8 2.94 -12.66 4.33
C HIS A 8 1.60 -12.36 5.01
N LEU A 9 1.30 -11.09 5.28
CA LEU A 9 0.03 -10.68 5.85
C LEU A 9 -1.14 -10.92 4.88
N TYR A 10 -0.95 -10.69 3.58
CA TYR A 10 -1.95 -10.94 2.56
C TYR A 10 -2.30 -12.44 2.45
N VAL A 11 -1.28 -13.30 2.35
CA VAL A 11 -1.48 -14.77 2.32
C VAL A 11 -2.15 -15.27 3.60
N SER A 12 -1.85 -14.64 4.74
CA SER A 12 -2.48 -14.94 6.04
C SER A 12 -3.89 -14.33 6.20
N GLN A 13 -4.42 -13.71 5.14
CA GLN A 13 -5.74 -13.05 5.11
C GLN A 13 -5.90 -11.94 6.16
N GLU A 14 -4.80 -11.26 6.48
CA GLU A 14 -4.78 -10.17 7.46
C GLU A 14 -4.87 -8.78 6.81
N LEU A 15 -4.65 -8.66 5.50
CA LEU A 15 -4.91 -7.44 4.73
C LEU A 15 -6.21 -7.61 3.92
N VAL A 16 -7.09 -6.62 3.98
CA VAL A 16 -8.45 -6.71 3.40
C VAL A 16 -8.69 -5.73 2.26
N GLU A 17 -7.86 -4.69 2.13
CA GLU A 17 -7.96 -3.70 1.06
C GLU A 17 -6.58 -3.07 0.82
N ALA A 18 -6.28 -2.80 -0.45
CA ALA A 18 -5.15 -1.96 -0.85
C ALA A 18 -5.67 -0.59 -1.28
N VAL A 19 -5.00 0.45 -0.81
CA VAL A 19 -5.34 1.86 -1.02
C VAL A 19 -4.13 2.56 -1.61
N VAL A 20 -4.36 3.32 -2.68
CA VAL A 20 -3.39 4.30 -3.16
C VAL A 20 -3.90 5.66 -2.74
N GLU A 21 -3.06 6.43 -2.05
CA GLU A 21 -3.39 7.79 -1.62
C GLU A 21 -2.29 8.78 -2.01
N PRO A 22 -2.66 10.05 -2.25
CA PRO A 22 -1.70 11.13 -2.39
C PRO A 22 -0.81 11.21 -1.15
N SER A 23 0.50 11.35 -1.37
CA SER A 23 1.43 11.61 -0.29
C SER A 23 1.28 13.06 0.21
N ILE A 24 1.77 13.36 1.41
CA ILE A 24 1.85 14.74 1.93
C ILE A 24 2.76 15.64 1.05
N GLY A 25 3.68 15.02 0.30
CA GLY A 25 4.58 15.71 -0.63
C GLY A 25 4.02 15.70 -2.05
N ASP A 26 4.88 15.29 -2.98
CA ASP A 26 4.51 15.07 -4.38
C ASP A 26 4.56 13.55 -4.65
N GLY A 27 3.50 13.03 -5.28
CA GLY A 27 3.34 11.61 -5.60
C GLY A 27 2.34 10.87 -4.71
N TYR A 28 2.39 9.54 -4.79
CA TYR A 28 1.41 8.61 -4.23
C TYR A 28 2.08 7.56 -3.34
N ILE A 29 1.44 7.19 -2.24
CA ILE A 29 1.84 6.08 -1.39
C ILE A 29 0.84 4.93 -1.50
N VAL A 30 1.25 3.75 -1.04
CA VAL A 30 0.41 2.55 -1.00
C VAL A 30 0.26 2.10 0.44
N GLU A 31 -0.98 1.95 0.86
CA GLU A 31 -1.34 1.47 2.18
C GLU A 31 -2.29 0.29 2.11
N PHE A 32 -2.26 -0.54 3.15
CA PHE A 32 -3.10 -1.72 3.23
C PHE A 32 -3.93 -1.69 4.50
N ARG A 33 -5.24 -1.91 4.37
CA ARG A 33 -6.11 -2.01 5.53
C ARG A 33 -5.92 -3.37 6.19
N HIS A 34 -5.52 -3.36 7.44
CA HIS A 34 -5.43 -4.58 8.23
C HIS A 34 -6.83 -5.00 8.71
N ARG A 35 -7.11 -6.30 8.78
CA ARG A 35 -8.42 -6.86 9.17
C ARG A 35 -8.86 -6.46 10.58
N ARG A 36 -7.90 -6.11 11.44
CA ARG A 36 -8.14 -5.62 12.82
C ARG A 36 -8.34 -4.10 12.88
N GLY A 37 -8.45 -3.44 11.72
CA GLY A 37 -8.42 -1.99 11.59
C GLY A 37 -6.99 -1.44 11.48
N GLY A 38 -6.90 -0.17 11.11
CA GLY A 38 -5.63 0.52 10.84
C GLY A 38 -5.14 0.33 9.40
N LEU A 39 -4.21 1.21 9.02
CA LEU A 39 -3.52 1.19 7.75
C LEU A 39 -2.06 0.79 7.99
N VAL A 40 -1.53 0.01 7.05
CA VAL A 40 -0.15 -0.46 7.06
C VAL A 40 0.50 0.05 5.78
N PRO A 41 1.37 1.07 5.85
CA PRO A 41 2.01 1.61 4.66
C PRO A 41 3.07 0.65 4.13
N LEU A 42 3.25 0.64 2.81
CA LEU A 42 4.41 0.05 2.16
C LEU A 42 5.64 0.93 2.45
N THR A 43 6.65 0.32 3.06
CA THR A 43 7.90 1.00 3.41
C THR A 43 9.09 0.35 2.73
N ASP A 44 10.18 1.10 2.63
CA ASP A 44 11.49 0.54 2.35
C ASP A 44 12.05 -0.24 3.57
N GLY A 45 13.26 -0.78 3.43
CA GLY A 45 13.94 -1.51 4.49
C GLY A 45 14.40 -0.64 5.68
N ALA A 46 14.37 0.70 5.53
CA ALA A 46 14.65 1.64 6.62
C ALA A 46 13.37 2.05 7.37
N GLY A 47 12.19 1.62 6.90
CA GLY A 47 10.90 1.98 7.48
C GLY A 47 10.31 3.28 6.94
N SER A 48 10.91 3.88 5.91
CA SER A 48 10.36 5.06 5.25
C SER A 48 9.28 4.64 4.26
N GLU A 49 8.18 5.39 4.20
CA GLU A 49 7.11 5.13 3.22
C GLU A 49 7.65 5.25 1.81
N ARG A 50 7.24 4.33 0.94
CA ARG A 50 7.58 4.42 -0.48
C ARG A 50 6.60 5.37 -1.15
N CYS A 51 7.13 6.41 -1.77
CA CYS A 51 6.39 7.35 -2.60
C CYS A 51 6.70 7.14 -4.09
N TYR A 52 5.67 7.21 -4.92
CA TYR A 52 5.72 6.94 -6.36
C TYR A 52 5.23 8.16 -7.13
N SER A 53 5.82 8.43 -8.29
CA SER A 53 5.48 9.58 -9.13
C SER A 53 4.05 9.56 -9.68
N ASP A 54 3.45 8.38 -9.79
CA ASP A 54 2.18 8.16 -10.47
C ASP A 54 1.41 6.99 -9.87
N ILE A 55 0.09 7.02 -10.10
CA ILE A 55 -0.87 6.04 -9.57
C ILE A 55 -0.58 4.64 -10.10
N ASP A 56 -0.16 4.50 -11.36
CA ASP A 56 0.11 3.20 -11.98
C ASP A 56 1.28 2.49 -11.30
N SER A 57 2.36 3.22 -11.02
CA SER A 57 3.53 2.71 -10.29
C SER A 57 3.18 2.30 -8.86
N ALA A 58 2.35 3.08 -8.16
CA ALA A 58 1.87 2.72 -6.82
C ALA A 58 0.97 1.47 -6.88
N THR A 59 0.04 1.42 -7.84
CA THR A 59 -0.88 0.29 -8.06
C THR A 59 -0.15 -1.02 -8.32
N GLN A 60 0.91 -0.98 -9.14
CA GLN A 60 1.75 -2.14 -9.42
C GLN A 60 2.29 -2.79 -8.14
N GLN A 61 2.61 -1.98 -7.12
CA GLN A 61 3.19 -2.48 -5.86
C GLN A 61 2.13 -3.16 -4.99
N ALA A 62 0.88 -2.69 -5.02
CA ALA A 62 -0.23 -3.41 -4.40
C ALA A 62 -0.47 -4.78 -5.08
N PHE A 63 -0.27 -4.85 -6.39
CA PHE A 63 -0.38 -6.11 -7.13
C PHE A 63 0.76 -7.07 -6.83
N GLU A 64 1.97 -6.57 -6.64
CA GLU A 64 3.10 -7.36 -6.15
C GLU A 64 2.86 -7.96 -4.75
N VAL A 65 2.05 -7.31 -3.90
CA VAL A 65 1.61 -7.88 -2.62
C VAL A 65 0.60 -9.02 -2.80
N GLY A 66 -0.18 -8.99 -3.89
CA GLY A 66 -1.14 -10.04 -4.27
C GLY A 66 -2.57 -9.56 -4.45
N PHE A 67 -2.83 -8.25 -4.28
CA PHE A 67 -4.15 -7.67 -4.57
C PHE A 67 -4.40 -7.61 -6.08
N HIS A 68 -5.67 -7.63 -6.48
CA HIS A 68 -6.08 -7.51 -7.89
C HIS A 68 -6.85 -6.22 -8.18
N GLN A 69 -7.08 -5.42 -7.14
CA GLN A 69 -7.75 -4.14 -7.20
C GLN A 69 -7.20 -3.24 -6.09
N VAL A 70 -7.19 -1.95 -6.36
CA VAL A 70 -6.83 -0.89 -5.40
C VAL A 70 -7.95 0.14 -5.37
N ARG A 71 -8.21 0.70 -4.19
CA ARG A 71 -9.01 1.92 -4.09
C ARG A 71 -8.09 3.13 -4.23
N ILE A 72 -8.44 4.07 -5.08
CA ILE A 72 -7.77 5.38 -5.12
C ILE A 72 -8.49 6.28 -4.13
N ALA A 73 -7.76 6.86 -3.18
CA ALA A 73 -8.28 7.88 -2.27
C ALA A 73 -8.25 9.25 -2.96
N ASP A 74 -9.36 9.97 -2.89
CA ASP A 74 -9.46 11.34 -3.42
C ASP A 74 -8.85 12.35 -2.41
N GLU A 75 -8.25 13.41 -2.94
CA GLU A 75 -7.93 14.62 -2.16
C GLU A 75 -9.23 15.35 -1.85
N TYR A 76 -9.58 15.51 -0.58
CA TYR A 76 -10.72 16.33 -0.15
C TYR A 76 -10.33 17.81 0.02
#